data_AF-A0AAE3QXS4-F1
#
_entry.id   AF-A0AAE3QXS4-F1
#
_cell.length_a   1.000
_cell.length_b   1.000
_cell.length_c   1.000
_cell.angle_alpha   90.00
_cell.angle_beta   90.00
_cell.angle_gamma   90.00
#
_symmetry.space_group_name_H-M   'P 1'
#
loop_
_entity.id
_entity.type
_entity.pdbx_description
1 polymer ?
#
loop_
_entity_poly.entity_id
_entity_poly.type
_entity_poly.pdbx_seq_one_letter_code
_entity_poly.pdbx_strand_id
1 'polypeptide(L)'
;MSFPVLEVYSQTNDTIENCIVLHTSGNWTKYSLDEFTDVDKIADAHAENCANRWKKTLPPKAFDNHCRDCTYFLPNSGRFYFWDFGLCSNGKSIFDGKVVGVKNSCEYFDDTLNPYKEN
;
A
#
# COMPACT_ATOMS: atom_id res chain seq x y z
N MET A 1 3.43 3.64 24.31
CA MET A 1 4.13 3.78 23.01
C MET A 1 3.58 5.01 22.34
N SER A 2 4.42 5.98 21.99
CA SER A 2 4.01 7.15 21.20
C SER A 2 4.12 6.80 19.72
N PHE A 3 3.01 6.94 18.98
CA PHE A 3 3.01 6.77 17.54
C PHE A 3 3.63 8.01 16.87
N PRO A 4 4.37 7.86 15.76
CA PRO A 4 4.96 8.99 15.06
C PRO A 4 3.89 9.87 14.42
N VAL A 5 4.21 11.16 14.25
CA VAL A 5 3.29 12.17 13.67
C VAL A 5 3.30 12.08 12.15
N LEU A 6 4.45 11.76 11.55
CA LEU A 6 4.63 11.70 10.10
C LEU A 6 5.77 10.73 9.76
N GLU A 7 5.52 9.87 8.78
CA GLU A 7 6.50 8.95 8.20
C GLU A 7 6.73 9.34 6.73
N VAL A 8 7.98 9.57 6.34
CA VAL A 8 8.36 9.93 4.97
C VAL A 8 9.25 8.83 4.40
N TYR A 9 8.81 8.24 3.29
CA TYR A 9 9.52 7.20 2.56
C TYR A 9 10.12 7.78 1.29
N SER A 10 11.44 7.62 1.11
CA SER A 10 12.13 7.91 -0.15
C SER A 10 12.54 6.58 -0.79
N GLN A 11 11.92 6.23 -1.92
CA GLN A 11 12.38 5.14 -2.76
C GLN A 11 13.44 5.68 -3.72
N THR A 12 14.70 5.31 -3.49
CA THR A 12 15.77 5.46 -4.47
C THR A 12 16.44 4.11 -4.62
N ASN A 13 16.26 3.48 -5.80
CA ASN A 13 16.94 2.26 -6.26
C ASN A 13 16.95 1.07 -5.28
N ASP A 14 15.88 0.25 -5.30
CA ASP A 14 15.78 -1.10 -4.71
C ASP A 14 16.25 -1.29 -3.25
N THR A 15 16.52 -0.19 -2.55
CA THR A 15 16.97 -0.14 -1.18
C THR A 15 16.27 1.03 -0.50
N ILE A 16 15.54 0.73 0.58
CA ILE A 16 14.92 1.76 1.42
C ILE A 16 16.05 2.42 2.22
N GLU A 17 16.85 3.29 1.59
CA GLU A 17 18.08 3.78 2.22
C GLU A 17 17.83 4.84 3.29
N ASN A 18 16.71 5.58 3.23
CA ASN A 18 16.50 6.75 4.08
C ASN A 18 15.03 6.92 4.49
N CYS A 19 14.56 6.10 5.43
CA CYS A 19 13.34 6.39 6.17
C CYS A 19 13.68 7.37 7.31
N ILE A 20 12.94 8.48 7.41
CA ILE A 20 13.12 9.47 8.49
C ILE A 20 11.78 9.64 9.20
N VAL A 21 11.79 9.52 10.51
CA VAL A 21 10.60 9.68 11.37
C VAL A 21 10.64 11.04 12.05
N LEU A 22 9.54 11.79 11.99
CA LEU A 22 9.34 13.00 12.78
C LEU A 22 8.57 12.67 14.06
N HIS A 23 9.23 12.87 15.20
CA HIS A 23 8.61 12.70 16.52
C HIS A 23 7.74 13.91 16.88
N THR A 24 6.82 13.72 17.82
CA THR A 24 6.01 14.83 18.40
C THR A 24 6.86 15.93 19.03
N SER A 25 8.11 15.64 19.36
CA SER A 25 9.11 16.59 19.85
C SER A 25 9.76 17.45 18.77
N GLY A 26 9.46 17.22 17.48
CA GLY A 26 10.07 17.93 16.36
C GLY A 26 11.44 17.38 15.92
N ASN A 27 11.90 16.29 16.55
CA ASN A 27 13.17 15.64 16.19
C ASN A 27 12.98 14.66 15.03
N TRP A 28 13.95 14.67 14.10
CA TRP A 28 14.04 13.73 13.00
C TRP A 28 15.00 12.58 13.37
N THR A 29 14.57 11.32 13.22
CA THR A 29 15.43 10.15 13.45
C THR A 29 15.44 9.23 12.25
N LYS A 30 16.60 8.68 11.91
CA LYS A 30 16.70 7.60 10.91
C LYS A 30 15.89 6.41 11.42
N TYR A 31 14.94 5.97 10.62
CA TYR A 31 14.20 4.76 10.87
C TYR A 31 15.15 3.58 10.62
N SER A 32 15.55 2.92 11.69
CA SER A 32 16.12 1.58 11.60
C SER A 32 14.93 0.63 11.54
N LEU A 33 14.84 -0.20 10.49
CA LEU A 33 13.98 -1.37 10.56
C LEU A 33 14.51 -2.24 11.70
N ASP A 34 13.84 -2.20 12.86
CA ASP A 34 14.11 -3.16 13.93
C ASP A 34 14.08 -4.58 13.34
N GLU A 35 14.98 -5.45 13.81
CA GLU A 35 14.96 -6.87 13.44
C GLU A 35 13.54 -7.43 13.57
N PHE A 36 13.12 -8.24 12.59
CA PHE A 36 11.79 -8.86 12.60
C PHE A 36 11.61 -9.65 13.90
N THR A 37 10.65 -9.22 14.71
CA THR A 37 10.24 -9.95 15.90
C THR A 37 9.50 -11.23 15.49
N ASP A 38 9.35 -12.18 16.41
CA ASP A 38 8.54 -13.37 16.15
C ASP A 38 7.06 -13.01 15.90
N VAL A 39 6.58 -11.91 16.47
CA VAL A 39 5.25 -11.35 16.18
C VAL A 39 5.17 -10.87 14.73
N ASP A 40 6.22 -10.23 14.21
CA ASP A 40 6.27 -9.78 12.81
C ASP A 40 6.23 -10.97 11.84
N LYS A 41 6.91 -12.08 12.16
CA LYS A 41 6.86 -13.31 11.34
C LYS A 41 5.45 -13.92 11.30
N ILE A 42 4.76 -13.93 12.44
CA ILE A 42 3.37 -14.40 12.52
C ILE A 42 2.44 -13.49 11.71
N ALA A 43 2.63 -12.17 11.83
CA ALA A 43 1.85 -11.19 11.09
C ALA A 43 2.09 -11.29 9.57
N ASP A 44 3.32 -11.51 9.13
CA ASP A 44 3.68 -11.71 7.73
C ASP A 44 3.00 -12.97 7.15
N ALA A 45 3.15 -14.11 7.83
CA ALA A 45 2.50 -15.36 7.43
C ALA A 45 0.97 -15.22 7.41
N HIS A 46 0.39 -14.46 8.35
CA HIS A 46 -1.05 -14.20 8.36
C HIS A 46 -1.47 -13.31 7.18
N ALA A 47 -0.69 -12.27 6.86
CA ALA A 47 -0.93 -11.38 5.74
C ALA A 47 -0.87 -12.13 4.41
N GLU A 48 0.12 -13.00 4.22
CA GLU A 48 0.25 -13.83 3.03
C GLU A 48 -0.93 -14.79 2.87
N ASN A 49 -1.32 -15.47 3.95
CA ASN A 49 -2.51 -16.34 3.95
C ASN A 49 -3.78 -15.57 3.59
N CYS A 50 -3.94 -14.35 4.12
CA CYS A 50 -5.06 -13.48 3.77
C CYS A 50 -5.03 -13.10 2.29
N ALA A 51 -3.87 -12.69 1.77
CA ALA A 51 -3.69 -12.36 0.37
C ALA A 51 -4.05 -13.54 -0.56
N ASN A 52 -3.59 -14.75 -0.23
CA ASN A 52 -3.87 -15.97 -0.98
C ASN A 52 -5.37 -16.32 -0.97
N ARG A 53 -6.03 -16.20 0.20
CA ARG A 53 -7.49 -16.37 0.29
C ARG A 53 -8.22 -15.37 -0.60
N TRP A 54 -7.81 -14.11 -0.58
CA TRP A 54 -8.46 -13.05 -1.36
C TRP A 54 -8.23 -13.22 -2.86
N LYS A 55 -7.03 -13.60 -3.30
CA LYS A 55 -6.75 -13.96 -4.72
C LYS A 55 -7.70 -15.04 -5.24
N LYS A 56 -8.09 -16.00 -4.39
CA LYS A 56 -9.04 -17.06 -4.75
C LYS A 56 -10.48 -16.55 -4.85
N THR A 57 -10.89 -15.65 -3.96
CA THR A 57 -12.25 -15.09 -3.94
C THR A 57 -12.47 -14.00 -5.00
N LEU A 58 -11.45 -13.21 -5.26
CA LEU A 58 -11.43 -12.11 -6.24
C LEU A 58 -10.24 -12.32 -7.17
N PRO A 59 -10.36 -13.25 -8.14
CA PRO A 59 -9.27 -13.49 -9.09
C PRO A 59 -8.99 -12.18 -9.85
N PRO A 60 -7.73 -11.76 -9.93
CA PRO A 60 -7.37 -10.56 -10.69
C PRO A 60 -7.74 -10.80 -12.15
N LYS A 61 -8.63 -9.96 -12.68
CA LYS A 61 -8.86 -9.94 -14.12
C LYS A 61 -7.77 -9.06 -14.73
N ALA A 62 -6.93 -9.66 -15.57
CA ALA A 62 -5.93 -8.93 -16.33
C ALA A 62 -6.64 -8.02 -17.33
N PHE A 63 -6.58 -6.72 -17.09
CA PHE A 63 -6.97 -5.69 -18.03
C PHE A 63 -5.87 -4.64 -18.02
N ASP A 64 -5.68 -3.98 -19.16
CA ASP A 64 -5.00 -2.70 -19.18
C ASP A 64 -5.76 -1.75 -18.23
N ASN A 65 -5.06 -0.88 -17.50
CA ASN A 65 -5.59 0.07 -16.50
C ASN A 65 -5.80 -0.49 -15.08
N HIS A 66 -4.70 -0.79 -14.38
CA HIS A 66 -4.70 -1.35 -13.03
C HIS A 66 -5.02 -0.33 -11.93
N CYS A 67 -5.59 -0.78 -10.80
CA CYS A 67 -5.88 0.06 -9.65
C CYS A 67 -4.64 0.82 -9.16
N ARG A 68 -3.45 0.21 -9.16
CA ARG A 68 -2.19 0.92 -8.81
C ARG A 68 -1.99 2.22 -9.60
N ASP A 69 -2.45 2.25 -10.84
CA ASP A 69 -2.25 3.35 -11.76
C ASP A 69 -3.44 4.32 -11.77
N CYS A 70 -4.51 4.03 -11.02
CA CYS A 70 -5.71 4.85 -10.94
C CYS A 70 -5.58 5.95 -9.89
N THR A 71 -5.94 7.18 -10.27
CA THR A 71 -6.06 8.38 -9.41
C THR A 71 -6.85 8.11 -8.12
N TYR A 72 -7.89 7.27 -8.21
CA TYR A 72 -8.80 7.00 -7.10
C TYR A 72 -8.36 5.85 -6.18
N PHE A 73 -7.21 5.24 -6.45
CA PHE A 73 -6.66 4.18 -5.63
C PHE A 73 -5.86 4.76 -4.47
N LEU A 74 -6.24 4.38 -3.26
CA LEU A 74 -5.55 4.76 -2.03
C LEU A 74 -4.76 3.56 -1.54
N PRO A 75 -3.42 3.55 -1.69
CA PRO A 75 -2.60 2.42 -1.26
C PRO A 75 -2.66 2.26 0.25
N ASN A 76 -2.77 1.02 0.73
CA ASN A 76 -2.60 0.75 2.16
C ASN A 76 -1.10 0.80 2.52
N SER A 77 -0.75 1.61 3.51
CA SER A 77 0.58 1.57 4.12
C SER A 77 0.62 0.53 5.24
N GLY A 78 1.65 -0.31 5.26
CA GLY A 78 1.83 -1.31 6.31
C GLY A 78 3.22 -1.94 6.27
N ARG A 79 3.55 -2.79 7.24
CA ARG A 79 4.87 -3.46 7.31
C ARG A 79 4.97 -4.75 6.48
N PHE A 80 3.83 -5.31 6.04
CA PHE A 80 3.72 -6.64 5.39
C PHE A 80 2.92 -6.58 4.09
N TYR A 81 2.66 -7.74 3.46
CA TYR A 81 1.97 -8.02 2.16
C TYR A 81 0.66 -7.28 1.82
N PHE A 82 0.21 -6.34 2.64
CA PHE A 82 -0.92 -5.45 2.35
C PHE A 82 -0.62 -4.41 1.25
N TRP A 83 0.62 -4.32 0.76
CA TRP A 83 1.01 -3.38 -0.31
C TRP A 83 0.35 -3.71 -1.65
N ASP A 84 -0.06 -4.98 -1.82
CA ASP A 84 -0.83 -5.44 -2.99
C ASP A 84 -2.31 -5.01 -2.94
N PHE A 85 -2.74 -4.31 -1.87
CA PHE A 85 -4.13 -3.92 -1.67
C PHE A 85 -4.24 -2.44 -1.29
N GLY A 86 -5.39 -1.86 -1.61
CA GLY A 86 -5.75 -0.50 -1.23
C GLY A 86 -7.26 -0.30 -1.25
N LEU A 87 -7.70 0.93 -1.06
CA LEU A 87 -9.11 1.32 -1.13
C LEU A 87 -9.42 2.02 -2.44
N CYS A 88 -10.59 1.74 -3.01
CA CYS A 88 -11.12 2.54 -4.10
C CYS A 88 -11.95 3.70 -3.52
N SER A 89 -11.68 4.93 -3.97
CA SER A 89 -12.40 6.15 -3.57
C SER A 89 -13.26 6.74 -4.71
N ASN A 90 -13.46 5.98 -5.79
CA ASN A 90 -14.22 6.45 -6.93
C ASN A 90 -15.72 6.18 -6.73
N GLY A 91 -16.48 7.23 -6.41
CA GLY A 91 -17.94 7.16 -6.20
C GLY A 91 -18.76 6.65 -7.39
N LYS A 92 -18.19 6.54 -8.60
CA LYS A 92 -18.84 5.91 -9.75
C LYS A 92 -18.59 4.40 -9.84
N SER A 93 -17.53 3.92 -9.20
CA SER A 93 -17.14 2.51 -9.23
C SER A 93 -18.01 1.66 -8.29
N ILE A 94 -18.29 0.42 -8.70
CA ILE A 94 -18.91 -0.58 -7.82
C ILE A 94 -18.05 -0.93 -6.59
N PHE A 95 -16.78 -0.54 -6.64
CA PHE A 95 -15.78 -0.75 -5.59
C PHE A 95 -15.62 0.44 -4.65
N ASP A 96 -16.39 1.52 -4.78
CA ASP A 96 -16.29 2.68 -3.89
C ASP A 96 -16.34 2.29 -2.40
N GLY A 97 -15.35 2.75 -1.64
CA GLY A 97 -15.16 2.42 -0.22
C GLY A 97 -14.73 0.98 0.07
N LYS A 98 -14.46 0.16 -0.94
CA LYS A 98 -14.06 -1.26 -0.79
C LYS A 98 -12.57 -1.45 -1.02
N VAL A 99 -12.05 -2.52 -0.41
CA VAL A 99 -10.68 -2.96 -0.63
C VAL A 99 -10.57 -3.63 -2.00
N VAL A 100 -9.58 -3.21 -2.78
CA VAL A 100 -9.27 -3.73 -4.12
C VAL A 100 -7.78 -4.12 -4.20
N GLY A 101 -7.47 -5.11 -5.03
CA GLY A 101 -6.07 -5.46 -5.32
C GLY A 101 -5.46 -4.49 -6.33
N VAL A 102 -4.16 -4.23 -6.23
CA VAL A 102 -3.41 -3.32 -7.13
C VAL A 102 -3.55 -3.69 -8.61
N LYS A 103 -3.72 -4.98 -8.92
CA LYS A 103 -3.89 -5.52 -10.29
C LYS A 103 -5.35 -5.63 -10.75
N ASN A 104 -6.32 -5.20 -9.94
CA ASN A 104 -7.71 -5.12 -10.39
C ASN A 104 -7.90 -3.90 -11.30
N SER A 105 -9.05 -3.82 -11.97
CA SER A 105 -9.45 -2.66 -12.76
C SER A 105 -10.97 -2.49 -12.70
N CYS A 106 -11.45 -1.34 -13.19
CA CYS A 106 -12.87 -1.10 -13.43
C CYS A 106 -13.04 -0.13 -14.61
N GLU A 107 -14.26 -0.03 -15.12
CA GLU A 107 -14.65 0.84 -16.24
C GLU A 107 -14.51 2.35 -15.96
N TYR A 108 -14.37 2.74 -14.69
CA TYR A 108 -14.17 4.13 -14.26
C TYR A 108 -12.72 4.45 -13.90
N PHE A 109 -11.77 3.71 -14.46
CA PHE A 109 -10.36 4.05 -14.33
C PHE A 109 -10.06 5.45 -14.85
N ASP A 110 -9.21 6.17 -14.13
CA ASP A 110 -8.73 7.50 -14.47
C ASP A 110 -7.34 7.68 -13.86
N ASP A 111 -6.33 7.96 -14.66
CA ASP A 111 -4.95 8.14 -14.22
C ASP A 111 -4.45 9.58 -14.36
N THR A 112 -5.35 10.52 -14.71
CA THR A 112 -4.99 11.90 -15.04
C THR A 112 -4.31 12.66 -13.91
N LEU A 113 -4.61 12.31 -12.66
CA LEU A 113 -4.04 12.95 -11.46
C LEU A 113 -3.23 11.97 -10.61
N ASN A 114 -2.84 10.82 -11.15
CA ASN A 114 -2.06 9.86 -10.38
C ASN A 114 -0.61 10.36 -10.19
N PRO A 115 -0.18 10.69 -8.96
CA PRO A 115 1.17 11.20 -8.72
C PRO A 115 2.26 10.12 -8.82
N TYR A 116 1.88 8.84 -8.92
CA TYR A 116 2.79 7.69 -8.96
C TYR A 116 2.97 7.10 -10.37
N LYS A 117 2.37 7.69 -11.39
CA LYS A 117 2.52 7.25 -12.77
C LYS A 117 3.90 7.69 -13.26
N GLU A 118 4.84 6.75 -13.38
CA GLU A 118 6.13 7.00 -14.03
C GLU A 118 5.89 7.24 -15.53
N ASN A 119 6.46 8.31 -16.08
CA ASN A 119 6.40 8.65 -17.52
C ASN A 119 7.20 7.68 -18.38
#